data_AF-T0ZXG1-F1
#
_entry.id   AF-T0ZXG1-F1
#
_cell.length_a   1.000
_cell.length_b   1.000
_cell.length_c   1.000
_cell.angle_alpha   90.00
_cell.angle_beta   90.00
_cell.angle_gamma   90.00
#
_symmetry.space_group_name_H-M   'P 1'
#
loop_
_entity.id
_entity.type
_entity.pdbx_description
1 polymer ?
#
loop_
_entity_poly.entity_id
_entity_poly.type
_entity_poly.pdbx_seq_one_letter_code
_entity_poly.pdbx_strand_id
1 'polypeptide(L)'
;MLVEGGQAVLHAFMQATVTAFVLIILLLLLVLRDIRDTLLAVIPLILTGLLASATMELVGISYNMANIIVLPLLMGLSVAYGIYFILRWREGLELDKVLSTSTTTGILISGLATLSTFGSLALSSAPGVSMLGKTLSIVLSWVLVSTLIALPAILSLMSNHHRTR
;
A
#
# COMPACT_ATOMS: atom_id res chain seq x y z
N MET A 1 -15.19 17.16 -26.96
CA MET A 1 -15.84 17.24 -25.63
C MET A 1 -15.75 15.96 -24.80
N LEU A 2 -16.40 14.82 -25.12
CA LEU A 2 -16.32 13.61 -24.26
C LEU A 2 -14.92 12.97 -24.20
N VAL A 3 -14.20 12.92 -25.34
CA VAL A 3 -12.83 12.35 -25.40
C VAL A 3 -11.78 13.26 -24.74
N GLU A 4 -11.95 14.58 -24.86
CA GLU A 4 -11.07 15.58 -24.22
C GLU A 4 -11.22 15.57 -22.69
N GLY A 5 -12.46 15.42 -22.20
CA GLY A 5 -12.72 15.25 -20.76
C GLY A 5 -12.07 13.99 -20.21
N GLY A 6 -12.10 12.88 -20.97
CA GLY A 6 -11.46 11.63 -20.57
C GLY A 6 -9.94 11.75 -20.43
N GLN A 7 -9.28 12.37 -21.41
CA GLN A 7 -7.84 12.60 -21.37
C GLN A 7 -7.42 13.56 -20.25
N ALA A 8 -8.19 14.62 -20.02
CA ALA A 8 -7.93 15.56 -18.93
C ALA A 8 -7.97 14.86 -17.55
N VAL A 9 -8.93 13.96 -17.33
CA VAL A 9 -9.04 13.17 -16.11
C VAL A 9 -7.84 12.23 -15.94
N LEU A 10 -7.45 11.52 -17.00
CA LEU A 10 -6.27 10.63 -16.96
C LEU A 10 -4.99 11.43 -16.65
N HIS A 11 -4.80 12.59 -17.27
CA HIS A 11 -3.66 13.47 -17.00
C HIS A 11 -3.65 13.95 -15.54
N ALA A 12 -4.79 14.39 -15.02
CA ALA A 12 -4.91 14.82 -13.63
C ALA A 12 -4.58 13.69 -12.65
N PHE A 13 -5.01 12.46 -12.92
CA PHE A 13 -4.69 11.30 -12.08
C PHE A 13 -3.23 10.86 -12.20
N MET A 14 -2.63 10.91 -13.40
CA MET A 14 -1.20 10.66 -13.55
C MET A 14 -0.38 11.70 -12.78
N GLN A 15 -0.74 12.98 -12.91
CA GLN A 15 -0.11 14.06 -12.17
C GLN A 15 -0.27 13.84 -10.66
N ALA A 16 -1.48 13.54 -10.18
CA ALA A 16 -1.72 13.24 -8.77
C ALA A 16 -0.91 12.03 -8.28
N THR A 17 -0.78 10.99 -9.09
CA THR A 17 0.00 9.78 -8.76
C THR A 17 1.49 10.09 -8.63
N VAL A 18 2.06 10.81 -9.59
CA VAL A 18 3.48 11.21 -9.56
C VAL A 18 3.73 12.17 -8.40
N THR A 19 2.87 13.16 -8.20
CA THR A 19 2.99 14.09 -7.07
C THR A 19 2.87 13.37 -5.74
N ALA A 20 1.91 12.45 -5.58
CA ALA A 20 1.77 11.63 -4.38
C ALA A 20 3.03 10.78 -4.13
N PHE A 21 3.55 10.12 -5.15
CA PHE A 21 4.77 9.31 -5.04
C PHE A 21 5.97 10.13 -4.56
N VAL A 22 6.20 11.30 -5.16
CA VAL A 22 7.28 12.21 -4.75
C VAL A 22 7.08 12.68 -3.31
N LEU A 23 5.88 13.13 -2.95
CA LEU A 23 5.58 13.60 -1.60
C LEU A 23 5.74 12.50 -0.54
N ILE A 24 5.33 11.27 -0.87
CA ILE A 24 5.47 10.11 0.01
C ILE A 24 6.95 9.79 0.25
N ILE A 25 7.79 9.80 -0.78
CA ILE A 25 9.24 9.59 -0.63
C ILE A 25 9.86 10.69 0.24
N LEU A 26 9.52 11.96 -0.02
CA LEU A 26 10.02 13.09 0.77
C LEU A 26 9.58 13.00 2.23
N LEU A 27 8.32 12.64 2.48
CA LEU A 27 7.78 12.43 3.82
C LEU A 27 8.50 11.29 4.53
N LEU A 28 8.69 10.15 3.86
CA LEU A 28 9.43 9.02 4.41
C LEU A 28 10.86 9.40 4.76
N LEU A 29 11.56 10.10 3.87
CA LEU A 29 12.92 10.55 4.10
C LEU A 29 12.99 11.53 5.28
N LEU A 30 12.00 12.41 5.43
CA LEU A 30 11.94 13.37 6.53
C LEU A 30 11.67 12.68 7.88
N VAL A 31 10.77 11.69 7.91
CA VAL A 31 10.37 10.96 9.13
C VAL A 31 11.44 9.97 9.55
N LEU A 32 11.93 9.15 8.62
CA LEU A 32 12.89 8.09 8.91
C LEU A 32 14.32 8.63 9.01
N ARG A 33 14.62 9.72 8.29
CA ARG A 33 15.95 10.35 8.19
C ARG A 33 17.05 9.40 7.73
N ASP A 34 16.67 8.30 7.10
CA ASP A 34 17.58 7.28 6.57
C ASP A 34 17.07 6.78 5.22
N ILE A 35 17.98 6.71 4.24
CA ILE A 35 17.66 6.31 2.86
C ILE A 35 17.35 4.81 2.78
N ARG A 36 18.02 3.98 3.59
CA ARG A 36 17.78 2.53 3.62
C ARG A 36 16.40 2.23 4.17
N ASP A 37 16.01 2.86 5.27
CA ASP A 37 14.68 2.70 5.85
C ASP A 37 13.58 3.21 4.89
N THR A 38 13.86 4.29 4.17
CA THR A 38 12.97 4.80 3.11
C THR A 38 12.80 3.78 1.98
N LEU A 39 13.89 3.18 1.51
CA LEU A 39 13.84 2.13 0.48
C LEU A 39 13.08 0.90 0.97
N LEU A 40 13.25 0.51 2.25
CA LEU A 40 12.51 -0.59 2.86
C LEU A 40 11.00 -0.36 2.86
N ALA A 41 10.55 0.88 3.06
CA ALA A 41 9.13 1.23 2.98
C ALA A 41 8.58 1.16 1.53
N VAL A 42 9.44 1.38 0.52
CA VAL A 42 9.04 1.37 -0.90
C VAL A 42 8.95 -0.05 -1.48
N ILE A 43 9.71 -1.01 -0.94
CA ILE A 43 9.65 -2.41 -1.41
C ILE A 43 8.23 -3.02 -1.33
N PRO A 44 7.52 -3.01 -0.18
CA PRO A 44 6.17 -3.56 -0.10
C PRO A 44 5.17 -2.79 -0.97
N LEU A 45 5.43 -1.50 -1.23
CA LEU A 45 4.64 -0.69 -2.15
C LEU A 45 4.74 -1.24 -3.59
N ILE A 46 5.96 -1.46 -4.08
CA ILE A 46 6.18 -2.02 -5.43
C ILE A 46 5.60 -3.42 -5.52
N LEU A 47 5.86 -4.26 -4.51
CA LEU A 47 5.36 -5.64 -4.46
C LEU A 47 3.82 -5.68 -4.50
N THR A 48 3.16 -4.83 -3.71
CA THR A 48 1.71 -4.67 -3.72
C THR A 48 1.21 -4.27 -5.10
N GLY A 49 1.84 -3.27 -5.73
CA GLY A 49 1.45 -2.81 -7.06
C GLY A 49 1.51 -3.92 -8.10
N LEU A 50 2.57 -4.72 -8.09
CA LEU A 50 2.75 -5.87 -8.98
C LEU A 50 1.72 -6.97 -8.72
N LEU A 51 1.56 -7.40 -7.47
CA LEU A 51 0.63 -8.48 -7.10
C LEU A 51 -0.83 -8.08 -7.32
N ALA A 52 -1.19 -6.84 -7.00
CA ALA A 52 -2.52 -6.32 -7.27
C ALA A 52 -2.81 -6.24 -8.76
N SER A 53 -1.88 -5.72 -9.57
CA SER A 53 -2.03 -5.65 -11.02
C SER A 53 -2.17 -7.06 -11.64
N ALA A 54 -1.33 -8.00 -11.22
CA ALA A 54 -1.40 -9.39 -11.67
C ALA A 54 -2.73 -10.05 -11.27
N THR A 55 -3.20 -9.83 -10.04
CA THR A 55 -4.49 -10.38 -9.58
C THR A 55 -5.66 -9.76 -10.32
N MET A 56 -5.61 -8.47 -10.60
CA MET A 56 -6.64 -7.77 -11.37
C MET A 56 -6.74 -8.32 -12.79
N GLU A 57 -5.60 -8.59 -13.44
CA GLU A 57 -5.57 -9.23 -14.76
C GLU A 57 -6.20 -10.63 -14.72
N LEU A 58 -5.89 -11.44 -13.70
CA LEU A 58 -6.46 -12.78 -13.52
C LEU A 58 -7.97 -12.78 -13.28
N VAL A 59 -8.49 -11.77 -12.58
CA VAL A 59 -9.93 -11.62 -12.28
C VAL A 59 -10.67 -10.87 -13.40
N GLY A 60 -9.97 -10.43 -14.44
CA GLY A 60 -10.56 -9.70 -15.58
C GLY A 60 -10.98 -8.27 -15.25
N ILE A 61 -10.36 -7.64 -14.26
CA ILE A 61 -10.57 -6.24 -13.87
C ILE A 61 -9.44 -5.40 -14.46
N SER A 62 -9.77 -4.40 -15.27
CA SER A 62 -8.78 -3.45 -15.80
C SER A 62 -8.87 -2.10 -15.11
N TYR A 63 -7.74 -1.39 -15.06
CA TYR A 63 -7.73 0.03 -14.71
C TYR A 63 -8.45 0.82 -15.81
N ASN A 64 -9.37 1.68 -15.39
CA ASN A 64 -10.16 2.57 -16.22
C ASN A 64 -10.42 3.87 -15.45
N MET A 65 -11.10 4.83 -16.09
CA MET A 65 -11.34 6.14 -15.48
C MET A 65 -12.12 6.09 -14.15
N ALA A 66 -12.90 5.05 -13.88
CA ALA A 66 -13.66 4.91 -12.64
C ALA A 66 -12.82 4.43 -11.45
N ASN A 67 -11.76 3.64 -11.70
CA ASN A 67 -10.91 3.07 -10.65
C ASN A 67 -9.44 3.54 -10.69
N ILE A 68 -9.08 4.50 -11.56
CA ILE A 68 -7.71 5.01 -11.64
C ILE A 68 -7.25 5.74 -10.36
N ILE A 69 -8.19 6.26 -9.57
CA ILE A 69 -7.91 6.86 -8.25
C ILE A 69 -7.30 5.86 -7.26
N VAL A 70 -7.39 4.55 -7.54
CA VAL A 70 -6.81 3.51 -6.69
C VAL A 70 -5.28 3.58 -6.68
N LEU A 71 -4.62 4.05 -7.73
CA LEU A 71 -3.16 4.12 -7.80
C LEU A 71 -2.56 5.04 -6.72
N PRO A 72 -2.96 6.32 -6.59
CA PRO A 72 -2.44 7.16 -5.51
C PRO A 72 -2.90 6.68 -4.12
N LEU A 73 -4.09 6.09 -4.01
CA LEU A 73 -4.58 5.51 -2.74
C LEU A 73 -3.74 4.29 -2.30
N LEU A 74 -3.35 3.44 -3.24
CA LEU A 74 -2.45 2.30 -3.01
C LEU A 74 -1.15 2.79 -2.38
N MET A 75 -0.56 3.85 -2.94
CA MET A 75 0.69 4.41 -2.43
C MET A 75 0.56 4.89 -0.98
N GLY A 76 -0.51 5.64 -0.70
CA GLY A 76 -0.79 6.14 0.65
C GLY A 76 -1.00 5.02 1.67
N LEU A 77 -1.85 4.03 1.34
CA LEU A 77 -2.18 2.92 2.24
C LEU A 77 -0.99 2.00 2.51
N SER A 78 -0.25 1.64 1.47
CA SER A 78 0.92 0.76 1.61
C SER A 78 1.98 1.38 2.52
N VAL A 79 2.28 2.66 2.31
CA VAL A 79 3.28 3.35 3.11
C VAL A 79 2.78 3.64 4.52
N ALA A 80 1.49 4.00 4.71
CA ALA A 80 0.93 4.25 6.03
C ALA A 80 1.09 3.05 6.97
N TYR A 81 0.82 1.82 6.50
CA TYR A 81 1.01 0.62 7.30
C TYR A 81 2.49 0.23 7.42
N GLY A 82 3.30 0.43 6.38
CA GLY A 82 4.74 0.11 6.40
C GLY A 82 5.55 0.96 7.38
N ILE A 83 5.23 2.26 7.50
CA ILE A 83 5.94 3.18 8.42
C ILE A 83 5.87 2.69 9.87
N TYR A 84 4.69 2.24 10.33
CA TYR A 84 4.52 1.77 11.70
C TYR A 84 5.45 0.60 12.04
N PHE A 85 5.66 -0.32 11.09
CA PHE A 85 6.59 -1.44 11.25
C PHE A 85 8.04 -0.97 11.34
N ILE A 86 8.44 -0.06 10.45
CA ILE A 86 9.82 0.45 10.41
C ILE A 86 10.15 1.26 11.67
N LEU A 87 9.22 2.09 12.17
CA LEU A 87 9.42 2.81 13.42
C LEU A 87 9.60 1.86 14.60
N ARG A 88 8.76 0.82 14.71
CA ARG A 88 8.87 -0.20 15.76
C ARG A 88 10.19 -0.98 15.68
N TRP A 89 10.66 -1.26 14.47
CA TRP A 89 11.97 -1.88 14.25
C TRP A 89 13.11 -0.99 14.77
N ARG A 90 13.07 0.32 14.50
CA ARG A 90 14.08 1.29 14.97
C ARG A 90 14.09 1.47 16.49
N GLU A 91 12.98 1.21 17.18
CA GLU A 91 12.91 1.20 18.64
C GLU A 91 13.66 0.02 19.29
N GLY A 92 14.28 -0.86 18.49
CA GLY A 92 15.14 -1.95 18.99
C GLY A 92 14.36 -3.16 19.51
N LEU A 93 13.08 -3.27 19.16
CA LEU A 93 12.29 -4.45 19.48
C LEU A 93 12.75 -5.63 18.62
N GLU A 94 13.03 -6.76 19.26
CA GLU A 94 13.26 -8.04 18.58
C GLU A 94 12.10 -8.33 17.62
N LEU A 95 12.39 -8.88 16.44
CA LEU A 95 11.40 -9.11 15.38
C LEU A 95 10.17 -9.90 15.87
N ASP A 96 10.38 -10.87 16.77
CA ASP A 96 9.32 -11.67 17.40
C ASP A 96 8.42 -10.82 18.31
N LYS A 97 8.98 -9.78 18.96
CA LYS A 97 8.20 -8.81 19.74
C LYS A 97 7.47 -7.83 18.84
N VAL A 98 8.08 -7.38 17.72
CA VAL A 98 7.40 -6.51 16.75
C VAL A 98 6.14 -7.18 16.19
N LEU A 99 6.24 -8.45 15.78
CA LEU A 99 5.10 -9.21 15.25
C LEU A 99 4.02 -9.48 16.31
N SER A 100 4.39 -9.61 17.58
CA SER A 100 3.45 -9.79 18.70
C SER A 100 3.00 -8.48 19.37
N THR A 101 3.44 -7.32 18.89
CA THR A 101 3.02 -6.03 19.44
C THR A 101 1.61 -5.63 19.03
N SER A 102 1.00 -4.75 19.83
CA SER A 102 -0.28 -4.08 19.53
C SER A 102 -0.30 -3.37 18.17
N THR A 103 0.86 -3.06 17.59
CA THR A 103 0.97 -2.44 16.27
C THR A 103 0.49 -3.37 15.16
N THR A 104 0.92 -4.64 15.14
CA THR A 104 0.49 -5.63 14.14
C THR A 104 -1.01 -5.86 14.21
N THR A 105 -1.54 -6.05 15.43
CA THR A 105 -2.98 -6.20 15.65
C THR A 105 -3.75 -4.93 15.28
N GLY A 106 -3.22 -3.75 15.59
CA GLY A 106 -3.81 -2.47 15.23
C GLY A 106 -3.89 -2.26 13.71
N ILE A 107 -2.82 -2.61 12.98
CA ILE A 107 -2.79 -2.59 11.51
C ILE A 107 -3.82 -3.58 10.94
N LEU A 108 -3.90 -4.79 11.48
CA LEU A 108 -4.89 -5.79 11.05
C LEU A 108 -6.32 -5.31 11.27
N ILE A 109 -6.65 -4.80 12.46
CA ILE A 109 -8.00 -4.31 12.77
C ILE A 109 -8.35 -3.11 11.88
N SER A 110 -7.41 -2.16 11.72
CA SER A 110 -7.59 -1.00 10.82
C SER A 110 -7.81 -1.46 9.38
N GLY A 111 -6.98 -2.38 8.89
CA GLY A 111 -7.10 -2.93 7.55
C GLY A 111 -8.40 -3.68 7.31
N LEU A 112 -8.86 -4.48 8.28
CA LEU A 112 -10.14 -5.20 8.21
C LEU A 112 -11.34 -4.24 8.24
N ALA A 113 -11.27 -3.17 9.02
CA ALA A 113 -12.29 -2.13 9.00
C ALA A 113 -12.37 -1.45 7.62
N THR A 114 -11.22 -1.08 7.04
CA THR A 114 -11.16 -0.48 5.70
C THR A 114 -11.59 -1.47 4.62
N LEU A 115 -11.24 -2.77 4.73
CA LEU A 115 -11.75 -3.83 3.84
C LEU A 115 -13.26 -3.97 3.95
N SER A 116 -13.84 -3.81 5.14
CA SER A 116 -15.30 -3.83 5.32
C SER A 116 -15.96 -2.65 4.61
N THR A 117 -15.35 -1.46 4.68
CA THR A 117 -15.80 -0.28 3.92
C THR A 117 -15.71 -0.52 2.42
N PHE A 118 -14.56 -0.94 1.89
CA PHE A 118 -14.39 -1.17 0.46
C PHE A 118 -15.21 -2.35 -0.07
N GLY A 119 -15.41 -3.39 0.74
CA GLY A 119 -16.29 -4.51 0.46
C GLY A 119 -17.75 -4.07 0.38
N SER A 120 -18.19 -3.16 1.25
CA SER A 120 -19.52 -2.56 1.14
C SER A 120 -19.67 -1.77 -0.16
N LEU A 121 -18.66 -0.98 -0.56
CA LEU A 121 -18.65 -0.31 -1.86
C LEU A 121 -18.69 -1.31 -3.02
N ALA A 122 -17.99 -2.44 -2.91
CA ALA A 122 -17.96 -3.49 -3.94
C ALA A 122 -19.35 -4.10 -4.19
N LEU A 123 -20.22 -4.14 -3.17
CA LEU A 123 -21.61 -4.63 -3.24
C LEU A 123 -22.61 -3.57 -3.74
N SER A 124 -22.15 -2.34 -4.01
CA SER A 124 -23.01 -1.26 -4.49
C SER A 124 -23.68 -1.61 -5.84
N SER A 125 -24.91 -1.16 -6.02
CA SER A 125 -25.65 -1.32 -7.29
C SER A 125 -25.12 -0.42 -8.41
N ALA A 126 -24.36 0.63 -8.08
CA ALA A 126 -23.78 1.54 -9.07
C ALA A 126 -22.50 0.91 -9.68
N PRO A 127 -22.45 0.63 -11.01
CA PRO A 127 -21.35 -0.12 -11.61
C PRO A 127 -19.96 0.50 -11.39
N GLY A 128 -19.86 1.83 -11.47
CA GLY A 128 -18.60 2.55 -11.23
C GLY A 128 -18.10 2.42 -9.79
N VAL A 129 -19.01 2.48 -8.81
CA VAL A 129 -18.69 2.36 -7.38
C VAL A 129 -18.35 0.91 -7.02
N SER A 130 -19.10 -0.06 -7.55
CA SER A 130 -18.81 -1.49 -7.37
C SER A 130 -17.42 -1.84 -7.89
N MET A 131 -17.07 -1.37 -9.10
CA MET A 131 -15.75 -1.60 -9.69
C MET A 131 -14.63 -1.00 -8.83
N LEU A 132 -14.82 0.24 -8.35
CA LEU A 132 -13.89 0.91 -7.46
C LEU A 132 -13.70 0.11 -6.15
N GLY A 133 -14.79 -0.30 -5.51
CA GLY A 133 -14.78 -1.08 -4.27
C GLY A 133 -14.07 -2.43 -4.41
N LYS A 134 -14.33 -3.17 -5.49
CA LYS A 134 -13.61 -4.42 -5.81
C LYS A 134 -12.11 -4.19 -5.97
N THR A 135 -11.74 -3.17 -6.74
CA THR A 135 -10.33 -2.82 -7.00
C THR A 135 -9.61 -2.46 -5.70
N LEU A 136 -10.21 -1.60 -4.88
CA LEU A 136 -9.67 -1.19 -3.58
C LEU A 136 -9.55 -2.37 -2.61
N SER A 137 -10.51 -3.30 -2.62
CA SER A 137 -10.47 -4.48 -1.74
C SER A 137 -9.31 -5.42 -2.10
N ILE A 138 -9.08 -5.65 -3.40
CA ILE A 138 -7.94 -6.45 -3.90
C ILE A 138 -6.62 -5.78 -3.50
N VAL A 139 -6.49 -4.48 -3.78
CA VAL A 139 -5.29 -3.71 -3.45
C VAL A 139 -5.00 -3.75 -1.97
N LEU A 140 -5.98 -3.44 -1.11
CA LEU A 140 -5.79 -3.43 0.33
C LEU A 140 -5.44 -4.81 0.89
N SER A 141 -6.02 -5.88 0.33
CA SER A 141 -5.64 -7.24 0.71
C SER A 141 -4.16 -7.49 0.46
N TRP A 142 -3.65 -7.09 -0.70
CA TRP A 142 -2.22 -7.20 -1.03
C TRP A 142 -1.33 -6.24 -0.24
N VAL A 143 -1.83 -5.05 0.12
CA VAL A 143 -1.13 -4.14 1.04
C VAL A 143 -0.89 -4.82 2.38
N LEU A 144 -1.93 -5.44 2.96
CA LEU A 144 -1.82 -6.12 4.24
C LEU A 144 -0.87 -7.31 4.15
N VAL A 145 -1.00 -8.15 3.12
CA VAL A 145 -0.11 -9.29 2.90
C VAL A 145 1.36 -8.84 2.74
N SER A 146 1.62 -7.86 1.88
CA SER A 146 2.98 -7.38 1.62
C SER A 146 3.58 -6.69 2.85
N THR A 147 2.80 -5.94 3.62
CA THR A 147 3.29 -5.24 4.81
C THR A 147 3.50 -6.18 5.98
N LEU A 148 2.61 -7.16 6.19
CA LEU A 148 2.67 -8.07 7.33
C LEU A 148 3.57 -9.28 7.11
N ILE A 149 3.90 -9.60 5.86
CA ILE A 149 4.75 -10.75 5.52
C ILE A 149 6.07 -10.28 4.91
N ALA A 150 6.04 -9.53 3.81
CA ALA A 150 7.26 -9.21 3.08
C ALA A 150 8.17 -8.25 3.87
N LEU A 151 7.61 -7.21 4.49
CA LEU A 151 8.39 -6.25 5.26
C LEU A 151 9.13 -6.89 6.46
N PRO A 152 8.49 -7.65 7.37
CA PRO A 152 9.21 -8.32 8.45
C PRO A 152 10.18 -9.41 7.95
N ALA A 153 9.87 -10.09 6.83
CA ALA A 153 10.81 -11.04 6.22
C ALA A 153 12.09 -10.35 5.72
N ILE A 154 11.97 -9.16 5.12
CA ILE A 154 13.14 -8.37 4.69
C ILE A 154 13.94 -7.87 5.90
N LEU A 155 13.25 -7.37 6.93
CA LEU A 155 13.88 -6.90 8.16
C LEU A 155 14.61 -8.04 8.90
N SER A 156 14.06 -9.25 8.91
CA SER A 156 14.71 -10.44 9.51
C SER A 156 16.04 -10.78 8.83
N LEU A 157 16.08 -10.74 7.50
CA LEU A 157 17.28 -10.99 6.70
C LEU A 157 18.36 -9.94 6.97
N MET A 158 17.97 -8.68 7.17
CA MET A 158 18.90 -7.59 7.51
C MET A 158 19.40 -7.66 8.96
N SER A 159 18.56 -8.09 9.89
CA SER A 159 18.92 -8.31 11.30
C SER A 159 20.02 -9.36 11.46
N ASN A 160 19.91 -10.47 10.72
CA ASN A 160 20.90 -11.54 10.75
C ASN A 160 22.30 -11.08 10.31
N HIS A 161 22.41 -10.00 9.54
CA HIS A 161 23.70 -9.43 9.14
C HIS A 161 24.40 -8.62 10.24
N HIS A 162 23.69 -8.17 11.29
CA HIS A 162 24.28 -7.48 12.44
C HIS A 162 24.77 -8.44 13.53
N ARG A 163 24.39 -9.71 13.49
CA ARG A 163 24.74 -10.72 14.50
C ARG A 163 25.98 -11.55 14.13
N THR A 164 26.54 -11.34 12.95
CA THR A 164 27.72 -12.05 12.40
C THR A 164 28.98 -11.18 12.29
N ARG A 165 28.95 -9.95 12.83
CA ARG A 165 30.12 -9.11 13.12
C ARG A 165 30.18 -8.83 14.61
#